data_AF-A0A1Q5EDC0-F1
#
_entry.id   AF-A0A1Q5EDC0-F1
#
_cell.length_a   1.000
_cell.length_b   1.000
_cell.length_c   1.000
_cell.angle_alpha   90.00
_cell.angle_beta   90.00
_cell.angle_gamma   90.00
#
_symmetry.space_group_name_H-M   'P 1'
#
loop_
_entity.id
_entity.type
_entity.pdbx_description
1 polymer ?
#
loop_
_entity_poly.entity_id
_entity_poly.type
_entity_poly.pdbx_seq_one_letter_code
_entity_poly.pdbx_strand_id
1 'polypeptide(L)'
;MRRTGMAGRGLRLAAAAAVAGVLCGWSTGPALAADSIRAKEWHLEAMHAEEMWRTSTGAGITVAVVDSGVKGDAPDLVGQLVPGTDLSTLPGGVLSDQEGHGTAMASTIAGSGKGLNGNGAYGLAPGAKILPIKVDGQGGGGRDSTVADQIARGITYAVDHNAKIVNVSMGQAVTSLQSADVSKLKAAVDHAVSRGVLVFAAVGNTGDTDNRLEYPAGLSDVVGVAATDQNGKVTAESEHGPQVTLAAPGMDIYGACTGPSGYCSGHGTSGATALVSASAALIWSVHPDWTANQVLRVLINTASNPKERSDYLGYGTVRPRVALTEPGDPGAPNVSPLPAAAGSSPAPENSGKTGGAAQPSGSASAPADSAPGRGGAGSQPSASADGSSKSNTVPLLIGGGAAVVVLLIVVVIIARRNRRPAAVPVPPQVPPQGPFPGQAPPPPYGQAPQPPYGQPQQPPYGQPPFGQQPPSNGGNPYAN
;
A
#
# COMPACT_ATOMS: atom_id res chain seq x y z
N MET A 1 -19.22 50.94 -78.09
CA MET A 1 -18.76 49.58 -77.79
C MET A 1 -17.54 49.63 -76.88
N ARG A 2 -17.51 48.69 -75.92
CA ARG A 2 -16.37 48.17 -75.12
C ARG A 2 -15.83 48.96 -73.93
N ARG A 3 -15.75 48.17 -72.84
CA ARG A 3 -15.30 48.38 -71.46
C ARG A 3 -13.80 48.06 -71.33
N THR A 4 -13.15 48.67 -70.34
CA THR A 4 -12.00 48.15 -69.55
C THR A 4 -12.11 48.81 -68.18
N GLY A 5 -11.94 48.20 -67.01
CA GLY A 5 -11.34 46.93 -66.62
C GLY A 5 -10.45 47.20 -65.39
N MET A 6 -11.02 47.22 -64.18
CA MET A 6 -10.25 47.47 -62.95
C MET A 6 -10.84 46.63 -61.81
N ALA A 7 -10.24 45.49 -61.51
CA ALA A 7 -10.46 44.75 -60.26
C ALA A 7 -9.39 43.67 -60.11
N GLY A 8 -8.27 44.00 -59.47
CA GLY A 8 -7.18 43.04 -59.30
C GLY A 8 -6.05 43.58 -58.45
N ARG A 9 -6.33 43.96 -57.18
CA ARG A 9 -5.25 44.20 -56.20
C ARG A 9 -5.64 44.12 -54.72
N GLY A 10 -6.90 43.90 -54.37
CA GLY A 10 -7.35 43.85 -52.96
C GLY A 10 -7.30 42.48 -52.28
N LEU A 11 -7.04 41.39 -53.00
CA LEU A 11 -7.27 40.02 -52.49
C LEU A 11 -5.99 39.22 -52.21
N ARG A 12 -4.88 39.87 -51.82
CA ARG A 12 -3.63 39.17 -51.47
C ARG A 12 -3.05 39.51 -50.10
N LEU A 13 -3.66 40.42 -49.34
CA LEU A 13 -3.19 40.77 -47.99
C LEU A 13 -4.09 40.23 -46.86
N ALA A 14 -5.30 39.75 -47.14
CA ALA A 14 -6.17 39.14 -46.12
C ALA A 14 -5.89 37.64 -45.87
N ALA A 15 -5.17 36.96 -46.77
CA ALA A 15 -4.89 35.52 -46.65
C ALA A 15 -3.64 35.18 -45.82
N ALA A 16 -2.74 36.14 -45.57
CA ALA A 16 -1.52 35.90 -44.81
C ALA A 16 -1.71 35.98 -43.28
N ALA A 17 -2.71 36.71 -42.81
CA ALA A 17 -3.02 36.81 -41.37
C ALA A 17 -3.84 35.61 -40.84
N ALA A 18 -4.58 34.91 -41.70
CA ALA A 18 -5.39 33.75 -41.32
C ALA A 18 -4.58 32.45 -41.20
N VAL A 19 -3.40 32.36 -41.82
CA VAL A 19 -2.55 31.15 -41.76
C VAL A 19 -1.57 31.20 -40.58
N ALA A 20 -1.19 32.39 -40.10
CA ALA A 20 -0.37 32.53 -38.90
C ALA A 20 -1.15 32.24 -37.59
N GLY A 21 -2.47 32.48 -37.57
CA GLY A 21 -3.33 32.16 -36.42
C GLY A 21 -3.67 30.67 -36.27
N VAL A 22 -3.53 29.88 -37.34
CA VAL A 22 -3.85 28.44 -37.34
C VAL A 22 -2.64 27.57 -36.97
N LEU A 23 -1.41 28.11 -37.05
CA LEU A 23 -0.18 27.38 -36.69
C LEU A 23 0.26 27.57 -35.23
N CYS A 24 -0.37 28.46 -34.47
CA CYS A 24 -0.09 28.64 -33.03
C CYS A 24 -1.26 28.22 -32.11
N GLY A 25 -2.34 27.66 -32.65
CA GLY A 25 -3.58 27.41 -31.90
C GLY A 25 -3.80 25.97 -31.39
N TRP A 26 -2.87 25.04 -31.62
CA TRP A 26 -3.12 23.60 -31.40
C TRP A 26 -1.98 22.92 -30.64
N SER A 27 -1.64 23.44 -29.46
CA SER A 27 -0.98 22.65 -28.42
C SER A 27 -1.16 23.32 -27.05
N THR A 28 -2.40 23.61 -26.67
CA THR A 28 -2.76 23.70 -25.25
C THR A 28 -3.54 22.44 -24.88
N GLY A 29 -2.89 21.28 -24.99
CA GLY A 29 -3.21 20.20 -24.06
C GLY A 29 -2.91 20.70 -22.65
N PRO A 30 -3.63 20.27 -21.59
CA PRO A 30 -3.56 20.95 -20.32
C PRO A 30 -2.16 20.79 -19.74
N ALA A 31 -1.36 21.85 -19.77
CA ALA A 31 -0.16 21.97 -18.94
C ALA A 31 -0.50 21.67 -17.46
N LEU A 32 -1.76 21.90 -17.06
CA LEU A 32 -2.31 21.57 -15.74
C LEU A 32 -2.34 20.07 -15.40
N ALA A 33 -2.44 19.15 -16.37
CA ALA A 33 -2.43 17.72 -16.08
C ALA A 33 -1.01 17.19 -15.80
N ALA A 34 -0.01 17.75 -16.48
CA ALA A 34 1.40 17.39 -16.30
C ALA A 34 1.98 17.79 -14.93
N ASP A 35 1.38 18.80 -14.28
CA ASP A 35 1.80 19.31 -12.96
C ASP A 35 0.97 18.75 -11.78
N SER A 36 0.00 17.86 -12.05
CA SER A 36 -0.81 17.24 -10.99
C SER A 36 0.00 16.30 -10.11
N ILE A 37 -0.44 16.06 -8.87
CA ILE A 37 0.18 15.05 -8.01
C ILE A 37 -0.01 13.66 -8.62
N ARG A 38 -1.20 13.38 -9.15
CA ARG A 38 -1.51 12.15 -9.91
C ARG A 38 -0.48 11.84 -11.00
N ALA A 39 -0.01 12.84 -11.74
CA ALA A 39 0.99 12.64 -12.80
C ALA A 39 2.38 12.23 -12.28
N LYS A 40 2.68 12.46 -11.00
CA LYS A 40 3.94 12.06 -10.34
C LYS A 40 3.88 10.66 -9.73
N GLU A 41 2.68 10.10 -9.55
CA GLU A 41 2.44 8.77 -8.97
C GLU A 41 2.70 7.66 -10.00
N TRP A 42 3.97 7.54 -10.42
CA TRP A 42 4.42 6.55 -11.42
C TRP A 42 4.00 5.12 -11.04
N HIS A 43 4.00 4.80 -9.75
CA HIS A 43 3.67 3.49 -9.22
C HIS A 43 2.23 3.08 -9.55
N LEU A 44 1.27 4.01 -9.49
CA LEU A 44 -0.11 3.75 -9.86
C LEU A 44 -0.29 3.60 -11.37
N GLU A 45 0.49 4.29 -12.19
CA GLU A 45 0.54 4.06 -13.64
C GLU A 45 1.09 2.67 -13.94
N ALA A 46 2.23 2.30 -13.35
CA ALA A 46 2.86 0.99 -13.53
C ALA A 46 1.98 -0.18 -13.05
N MET A 47 1.13 0.05 -12.03
CA MET A 47 0.16 -0.93 -11.55
C MET A 47 -1.16 -0.91 -12.35
N HIS A 48 -1.36 0.08 -13.23
CA HIS A 48 -2.58 0.32 -14.01
C HIS A 48 -3.81 0.60 -13.13
N ALA A 49 -3.68 1.50 -12.16
CA ALA A 49 -4.71 1.81 -11.16
C ALA A 49 -6.05 2.25 -11.77
N GLU A 50 -6.04 3.09 -12.82
CA GLU A 50 -7.28 3.56 -13.46
C GLU A 50 -8.10 2.43 -14.10
N GLU A 51 -7.44 1.39 -14.61
CA GLU A 51 -8.11 0.20 -15.13
C GLU A 51 -8.73 -0.60 -13.98
N MET A 52 -7.97 -0.80 -12.90
CA MET A 52 -8.43 -1.55 -11.72
C MET A 52 -9.62 -0.87 -11.03
N TRP A 53 -9.63 0.47 -10.92
CA TRP A 53 -10.71 1.23 -10.27
C TRP A 53 -12.07 1.11 -10.96
N ARG A 54 -12.12 0.66 -12.22
CA ARG A 54 -13.37 0.31 -12.90
C ARG A 54 -14.00 -0.96 -12.35
N THR A 55 -13.18 -1.82 -11.74
CA THR A 55 -13.59 -3.12 -11.18
C THR A 55 -13.69 -3.04 -9.65
N SER A 56 -12.68 -2.46 -9.00
CA SER A 56 -12.61 -2.35 -7.54
C SER A 56 -11.89 -1.08 -7.13
N THR A 57 -12.42 -0.40 -6.12
CA THR A 57 -11.71 0.69 -5.41
C THR A 57 -11.32 0.28 -3.99
N GLY A 58 -11.59 -0.96 -3.56
CA GLY A 58 -11.39 -1.40 -2.18
C GLY A 58 -12.54 -1.03 -1.25
N ALA A 59 -13.69 -0.64 -1.80
CA ALA A 59 -14.87 -0.25 -1.04
C ALA A 59 -15.32 -1.36 -0.05
N GLY A 60 -15.67 -0.95 1.16
CA GLY A 60 -16.11 -1.86 2.22
C GLY A 60 -14.97 -2.56 2.99
N ILE A 61 -13.71 -2.32 2.61
CA ILE A 61 -12.55 -2.85 3.33
C ILE A 61 -11.93 -1.78 4.21
N THR A 62 -11.71 -2.13 5.48
CA THR A 62 -10.92 -1.31 6.43
C THR A 62 -9.51 -1.88 6.54
N VAL A 63 -8.52 -1.02 6.27
CA VAL A 63 -7.09 -1.27 6.46
C VAL A 63 -6.62 -0.51 7.68
N ALA A 64 -6.13 -1.22 8.69
CA ALA A 64 -5.47 -0.61 9.82
C ALA A 64 -4.03 -0.22 9.47
N VAL A 65 -3.62 0.98 9.86
CA VAL A 65 -2.27 1.51 9.61
C VAL A 65 -1.61 1.74 10.96
N VAL A 66 -0.72 0.83 11.34
CA VAL A 66 0.10 0.92 12.57
C VAL A 66 1.35 1.73 12.23
N ASP A 67 1.34 3.01 12.58
CA ASP A 67 2.33 3.99 12.11
C ASP A 67 2.45 5.23 13.03
N SER A 68 3.05 6.33 12.58
CA SER A 68 3.28 7.58 13.34
C SER A 68 2.02 8.43 13.60
N GLY A 69 0.83 7.91 13.27
CA GLY A 69 -0.43 8.64 13.22
C GLY A 69 -0.79 9.10 11.82
N VAL A 70 -1.85 9.89 11.68
CA VAL A 70 -2.26 10.45 10.39
C VAL A 70 -2.66 11.90 10.56
N LYS A 71 -2.21 12.80 9.68
CA LYS A 71 -2.71 14.17 9.63
C LYS A 71 -4.19 14.18 9.23
N GLY A 72 -5.08 14.34 10.21
CA GLY A 72 -6.52 14.16 10.03
C GLY A 72 -7.20 15.17 9.09
N ASP A 73 -6.57 16.32 8.86
CA ASP A 73 -7.06 17.37 7.95
C ASP A 73 -6.34 17.37 6.59
N ALA A 74 -5.52 16.37 6.29
CA ALA A 74 -4.91 16.21 4.98
C ALA A 74 -6.01 16.09 3.90
N PRO A 75 -6.06 16.99 2.88
CA PRO A 75 -7.20 17.09 1.96
C PRO A 75 -7.58 15.77 1.27
N ASP A 76 -6.61 14.94 0.90
CA ASP A 76 -6.85 13.65 0.24
C ASP A 76 -7.34 12.54 1.18
N LEU A 77 -7.20 12.72 2.50
CA LEU A 77 -7.63 11.74 3.50
C LEU A 77 -8.96 12.12 4.17
N VAL A 78 -9.51 13.28 3.87
CA VAL A 78 -10.82 13.71 4.39
C VAL A 78 -11.90 12.71 3.97
N GLY A 79 -12.55 12.11 4.96
CA GLY A 79 -13.57 11.08 4.78
C GLY A 79 -13.02 9.67 4.55
N GLN A 80 -11.70 9.46 4.56
CA GLN A 80 -11.08 8.14 4.43
C GLN A 80 -10.77 7.49 5.78
N LEU A 81 -10.69 8.28 6.85
CA LEU A 81 -10.35 7.80 8.19
C LEU A 81 -11.60 7.37 8.96
N VAL A 82 -11.52 6.23 9.63
CA VAL A 82 -12.43 5.85 10.72
C VAL A 82 -11.79 6.20 12.08
N PRO A 83 -12.55 6.24 13.19
CA PRO A 83 -11.97 6.50 14.51
C PRO A 83 -10.85 5.50 14.84
N GLY A 84 -9.66 6.03 15.14
CA GLY A 84 -8.47 5.25 15.47
C GLY A 84 -8.03 5.41 16.91
N THR A 85 -6.84 4.91 17.23
CA THR A 85 -6.26 4.98 18.58
C THR A 85 -4.83 5.51 18.58
N ASP A 86 -4.45 6.15 19.69
CA ASP A 86 -3.08 6.55 19.97
C ASP A 86 -2.52 5.65 21.07
N LEU A 87 -1.55 4.82 20.69
CA LEU A 87 -0.80 3.94 21.60
C LEU A 87 0.60 4.49 21.87
N SER A 88 0.95 5.62 21.26
CA SER A 88 2.21 6.32 21.50
C SER A 88 2.17 7.08 22.83
N THR A 89 3.35 7.52 23.27
CA THR A 89 3.50 8.45 24.38
C THR A 89 3.62 9.91 23.93
N LEU A 90 3.32 10.17 22.65
CA LEU A 90 3.49 11.48 22.02
C LEU A 90 2.20 12.33 22.15
N PRO A 91 2.31 13.67 22.16
CA PRO A 91 1.14 14.54 22.21
C PRO A 91 0.36 14.56 20.88
N GLY A 92 -0.89 15.03 20.94
CA GLY A 92 -1.71 15.37 19.77
C GLY A 92 -2.72 14.32 19.32
N GLY A 93 -2.66 13.10 19.87
CA GLY A 93 -3.58 12.02 19.50
C GLY A 93 -3.29 11.41 18.12
N VAL A 94 -4.13 10.47 17.72
CA VAL A 94 -3.97 9.68 16.47
C VAL A 94 -4.07 10.52 15.20
N LEU A 95 -4.79 11.64 15.23
CA LEU A 95 -4.97 12.56 14.09
C LEU A 95 -3.85 13.62 13.97
N SER A 96 -2.82 13.52 14.81
CA SER A 96 -1.60 14.31 14.74
C SER A 96 -0.45 13.42 14.32
N ASP A 97 0.12 13.70 13.15
CA ASP A 97 1.30 13.04 12.63
C ASP A 97 2.42 14.06 12.51
N GLN A 98 3.42 13.97 13.38
CA GLN A 98 4.55 14.91 13.39
C GLN A 98 5.67 14.45 12.45
N GLU A 99 5.76 13.15 12.22
CA GLU A 99 6.74 12.54 11.32
C GLU A 99 6.29 12.63 9.87
N GLY A 100 4.99 12.50 9.61
CA GLY A 100 4.40 12.49 8.27
C GLY A 100 4.37 11.13 7.59
N HIS A 101 5.02 10.12 8.18
CA HIS A 101 5.15 8.79 7.61
C HIS A 101 3.80 8.07 7.54
N GLY A 102 3.04 8.01 8.63
CA GLY A 102 1.73 7.38 8.64
C GLY A 102 0.69 8.08 7.76
N THR A 103 0.78 9.41 7.61
CA THR A 103 0.00 10.16 6.61
C THR A 103 0.33 9.70 5.19
N ALA A 104 1.61 9.52 4.86
CA ALA A 104 2.05 9.04 3.55
C ALA A 104 1.59 7.59 3.30
N MET A 105 1.64 6.71 4.31
CA MET A 105 1.15 5.34 4.19
C MET A 105 -0.36 5.28 3.98
N ALA A 106 -1.12 6.04 4.77
CA ALA A 106 -2.57 6.17 4.61
C ALA A 106 -2.94 6.73 3.23
N SER A 107 -2.19 7.72 2.74
CA SER A 107 -2.37 8.27 1.38
C SER A 107 -2.07 7.24 0.30
N THR A 108 -1.00 6.47 0.43
CA THR A 108 -0.61 5.43 -0.53
C THR A 108 -1.68 4.33 -0.62
N ILE A 109 -2.34 4.01 0.50
CA ILE A 109 -3.41 3.02 0.54
C ILE A 109 -4.71 3.60 -0.03
N ALA A 110 -5.19 4.71 0.52
CA ALA A 110 -6.56 5.19 0.30
C ALA A 110 -6.67 6.70 0.08
N GLY A 111 -5.64 7.38 -0.43
CA GLY A 111 -5.75 8.78 -0.87
C GLY A 111 -6.92 8.94 -1.85
N SER A 112 -7.78 9.92 -1.60
CA SER A 112 -8.98 10.14 -2.42
C SER A 112 -8.75 11.02 -3.65
N GLY A 113 -7.57 11.64 -3.75
CA GLY A 113 -7.20 12.57 -4.83
C GLY A 113 -7.97 13.89 -4.85
N LYS A 114 -8.85 14.14 -3.87
CA LYS A 114 -9.72 15.32 -3.80
C LYS A 114 -8.97 16.62 -3.52
N GLY A 115 -7.76 16.55 -2.97
CA GLY A 115 -6.85 17.66 -2.81
C GLY A 115 -6.62 18.41 -4.12
N LEU A 116 -6.23 19.68 -4.04
CA LEU A 116 -5.94 20.50 -5.22
C LEU A 116 -7.06 20.48 -6.29
N ASN A 117 -8.32 20.48 -5.86
CA ASN A 117 -9.51 20.40 -6.71
C ASN A 117 -9.57 19.12 -7.58
N GLY A 118 -9.26 17.95 -7.01
CA GLY A 118 -9.26 16.67 -7.72
C GLY A 118 -7.92 16.28 -8.37
N ASN A 119 -6.87 17.05 -8.10
CA ASN A 119 -5.50 16.82 -8.62
C ASN A 119 -4.51 16.42 -7.52
N GLY A 120 -5.02 16.01 -6.36
CA GLY A 120 -4.26 15.57 -5.19
C GLY A 120 -3.74 14.15 -5.33
N ALA A 121 -3.33 13.57 -4.20
CA ALA A 121 -2.76 12.23 -4.16
C ALA A 121 -3.84 11.15 -4.11
N TYR A 122 -3.73 10.17 -5.00
CA TYR A 122 -4.58 8.98 -5.00
C TYR A 122 -3.84 7.82 -4.32
N GLY A 123 -4.58 7.05 -3.53
CA GLY A 123 -4.13 5.75 -3.07
C GLY A 123 -4.50 4.67 -4.06
N LEU A 124 -3.87 3.50 -3.96
CA LEU A 124 -4.17 2.36 -4.84
C LEU A 124 -5.60 1.83 -4.62
N ALA A 125 -6.14 1.91 -3.40
CA ALA A 125 -7.49 1.50 -3.02
C ALA A 125 -8.30 2.71 -2.46
N PRO A 126 -8.70 3.68 -3.31
CA PRO A 126 -9.31 4.94 -2.87
C PRO A 126 -10.73 4.79 -2.30
N GLY A 127 -11.33 3.61 -2.36
CA GLY A 127 -12.61 3.28 -1.73
C GLY A 127 -12.47 2.64 -0.35
N ALA A 128 -11.28 2.18 0.03
CA ALA A 128 -11.01 1.61 1.35
C ALA A 128 -11.08 2.67 2.47
N LYS A 129 -11.22 2.20 3.71
CA LYS A 129 -11.10 3.04 4.91
C LYS A 129 -9.83 2.75 5.67
N ILE A 130 -9.27 3.80 6.28
CA ILE A 130 -8.07 3.71 7.11
C ILE A 130 -8.48 3.75 8.57
N LEU A 131 -8.08 2.74 9.33
CA LEU A 131 -8.09 2.75 10.78
C LEU A 131 -6.68 3.16 11.26
N PRO A 132 -6.45 4.44 11.61
CA PRO A 132 -5.13 4.87 12.01
C PRO A 132 -4.81 4.39 13.43
N ILE A 133 -3.61 3.87 13.65
CA ILE A 133 -3.13 3.38 14.94
C ILE A 133 -1.75 3.99 15.15
N LYS A 134 -1.67 4.97 16.04
CA LYS A 134 -0.43 5.71 16.28
C LYS A 134 0.47 4.97 17.27
N VAL A 135 1.73 4.78 16.91
CA VAL A 135 2.81 4.21 17.72
C VAL A 135 4.05 5.09 17.65
N ASP A 136 4.98 4.91 18.58
CA ASP A 136 6.22 5.68 18.66
C ASP A 136 7.38 4.94 17.98
N GLY A 137 7.36 4.88 16.64
CA GLY A 137 8.32 4.11 15.84
C GLY A 137 9.79 4.54 16.02
N GLN A 138 10.04 5.79 16.43
CA GLN A 138 11.37 6.36 16.65
C GLN A 138 11.93 6.11 18.06
N GLY A 139 11.23 5.32 18.89
CA GLY A 139 11.76 4.87 20.19
C GLY A 139 11.53 5.84 21.35
N GLY A 140 10.55 6.75 21.26
CA GLY A 140 10.15 7.63 22.37
C GLY A 140 9.27 6.96 23.43
N GLY A 141 9.10 5.63 23.36
CA GLY A 141 8.35 4.86 24.35
C GLY A 141 8.84 5.18 25.78
N GLY A 142 7.92 5.64 26.62
CA GLY A 142 8.19 5.79 28.05
C GLY A 142 8.69 4.48 28.66
N ARG A 143 9.26 4.55 29.87
CA ARG A 143 9.85 3.40 30.60
C ARG A 143 8.93 2.17 30.71
N ASP A 144 7.63 2.33 30.46
CA ASP A 144 6.57 1.35 30.68
C ASP A 144 5.99 0.72 29.38
N SER A 145 6.42 1.11 28.17
CA SER A 145 5.91 0.52 26.90
C SER A 145 6.94 0.57 25.76
N THR A 146 7.45 -0.59 25.33
CA THR A 146 8.34 -0.72 24.14
C THR A 146 7.57 -0.46 22.84
N VAL A 147 8.28 -0.11 21.76
CA VAL A 147 7.68 0.02 20.42
C VAL A 147 7.03 -1.29 19.97
N ALA A 148 7.69 -2.42 20.25
CA ALA A 148 7.14 -3.75 19.97
C ALA A 148 5.83 -4.03 20.72
N ASP A 149 5.72 -3.60 21.98
CA ASP A 149 4.46 -3.68 22.75
C ASP A 149 3.35 -2.83 22.12
N GLN A 150 3.68 -1.61 21.67
CA GLN A 150 2.73 -0.73 20.99
C GLN A 150 2.26 -1.33 19.65
N ILE A 151 3.17 -1.91 18.85
CA ILE A 151 2.83 -2.62 17.61
C ILE A 151 1.93 -3.82 17.92
N ALA A 152 2.25 -4.65 18.91
CA ALA A 152 1.45 -5.81 19.30
C ALA A 152 0.02 -5.41 19.75
N ARG A 153 -0.09 -4.36 20.55
CA ARG A 153 -1.37 -3.78 20.97
C ARG A 153 -2.13 -3.17 19.79
N GLY A 154 -1.42 -2.56 18.83
CA GLY A 154 -1.99 -2.02 17.61
C GLY A 154 -2.58 -3.10 16.71
N ILE A 155 -1.88 -4.20 16.50
CA ILE A 155 -2.39 -5.37 15.76
C ILE A 155 -3.66 -5.90 16.44
N THR A 156 -3.64 -6.10 17.76
CA THR A 156 -4.83 -6.54 18.52
C THR A 156 -5.99 -5.56 18.37
N TYR A 157 -5.73 -4.26 18.55
CA TYR A 157 -6.76 -3.21 18.41
C TYR A 157 -7.39 -3.21 17.02
N ALA A 158 -6.59 -3.37 15.96
CA ALA A 158 -7.09 -3.44 14.59
C ALA A 158 -8.10 -4.58 14.39
N VAL A 159 -7.78 -5.76 14.94
CA VAL A 159 -8.65 -6.94 14.88
C VAL A 159 -9.97 -6.69 15.61
N ASP A 160 -9.89 -6.14 16.83
CA ASP A 160 -11.06 -5.83 17.66
C ASP A 160 -11.97 -4.74 17.05
N HIS A 161 -11.42 -3.92 16.16
CA HIS A 161 -12.13 -2.83 15.46
C HIS A 161 -12.43 -3.17 13.99
N ASN A 162 -12.53 -4.47 13.68
CA ASN A 162 -13.01 -5.00 12.40
C ASN A 162 -12.15 -4.62 11.18
N ALA A 163 -10.86 -4.35 11.35
CA ALA A 163 -9.95 -4.28 10.22
C ALA A 163 -9.79 -5.67 9.59
N LYS A 164 -9.81 -5.74 8.26
CA LYS A 164 -9.51 -6.99 7.53
C LYS A 164 -8.02 -7.17 7.27
N ILE A 165 -7.31 -6.04 7.23
CA ILE A 165 -5.91 -5.95 6.87
C ILE A 165 -5.22 -5.04 7.89
N VAL A 166 -4.06 -5.45 8.38
CA VAL A 166 -3.16 -4.64 9.19
C VAL A 166 -1.90 -4.38 8.38
N ASN A 167 -1.62 -3.11 8.15
CA ASN A 167 -0.39 -2.61 7.54
C ASN A 167 0.53 -2.11 8.66
N VAL A 168 1.65 -2.81 8.87
CA VAL A 168 2.71 -2.39 9.78
C VAL A 168 3.89 -1.91 8.94
N SER A 169 3.95 -0.61 8.67
CA SER A 169 4.98 0.00 7.81
C SER A 169 6.28 0.30 8.56
N MET A 170 6.61 -0.53 9.55
CA MET A 170 7.82 -0.43 10.38
C MET A 170 8.18 -1.80 10.95
N GLY A 171 9.40 -1.89 11.47
CA GLY A 171 9.86 -3.04 12.23
C GLY A 171 10.79 -2.62 13.35
N GLN A 172 11.16 -3.60 14.18
CA GLN A 172 12.20 -3.47 15.17
C GLN A 172 13.24 -4.56 14.90
N ALA A 173 14.49 -4.15 14.66
CA ALA A 173 15.60 -5.08 14.48
C ALA A 173 15.68 -6.04 15.67
N VAL A 174 15.98 -7.32 15.39
CA VAL A 174 16.11 -8.36 16.41
C VAL A 174 17.08 -7.99 17.55
N THR A 175 18.08 -7.16 17.27
CA THR A 175 19.06 -6.64 18.24
C THR A 175 18.46 -5.66 19.25
N SER A 176 17.33 -5.03 18.92
CA SER A 176 16.58 -4.10 19.77
C SER A 176 15.44 -4.77 20.54
N LEU A 177 15.25 -6.08 20.38
CA LEU A 177 14.14 -6.83 20.96
C LEU A 177 14.60 -7.81 22.04
N GLN A 178 13.78 -7.95 23.07
CA GLN A 178 13.88 -9.07 24.00
C GLN A 178 12.98 -10.21 23.55
N SER A 179 13.26 -11.44 24.02
CA SER A 179 12.40 -12.61 23.72
C SER A 179 10.93 -12.41 24.11
N ALA A 180 10.68 -11.60 25.15
CA ALA A 180 9.34 -11.23 25.58
C ALA A 180 8.62 -10.34 24.54
N ASP A 181 9.33 -9.42 23.87
CA ASP A 181 8.76 -8.58 22.82
C ASP A 181 8.35 -9.41 21.60
N VAL A 182 9.23 -10.32 21.16
CA VAL A 182 8.93 -11.25 20.06
C VAL A 182 7.72 -12.12 20.40
N SER A 183 7.62 -12.59 21.65
CA SER A 183 6.49 -13.39 22.13
C SER A 183 5.17 -12.60 22.11
N LYS A 184 5.19 -11.32 22.50
CA LYS A 184 4.02 -10.43 22.43
C LYS A 184 3.57 -10.17 20.99
N LEU A 185 4.51 -9.86 20.10
CA LEU A 185 4.23 -9.67 18.68
C LEU A 185 3.62 -10.94 18.09
N LYS A 186 4.21 -12.11 18.39
CA LYS A 186 3.67 -13.40 17.95
C LYS A 186 2.24 -13.62 18.46
N ALA A 187 1.96 -13.38 19.73
CA ALA A 187 0.62 -13.54 20.28
C ALA A 187 -0.42 -12.63 19.60
N ALA A 188 -0.04 -11.39 19.27
CA ALA A 188 -0.91 -10.46 18.54
C ALA A 188 -1.16 -10.91 17.09
N VAL A 189 -0.13 -11.40 16.40
CA VAL A 189 -0.25 -11.97 15.05
C VAL A 189 -1.11 -13.23 15.06
N ASP A 190 -0.87 -14.16 16.00
CA ASP A 190 -1.69 -15.37 16.16
C ASP A 190 -3.15 -15.02 16.40
N HIS A 191 -3.42 -13.96 17.18
CA HIS A 191 -4.77 -13.43 17.36
C HIS A 191 -5.37 -12.93 16.03
N ALA A 192 -4.64 -12.11 15.27
CA ALA A 192 -5.09 -11.62 13.97
C ALA A 192 -5.42 -12.77 12.99
N VAL A 193 -4.52 -13.76 12.89
CA VAL A 193 -4.70 -14.95 12.04
C VAL A 193 -5.93 -15.75 12.48
N SER A 194 -6.11 -15.97 13.78
CA SER A 194 -7.29 -16.69 14.32
C SER A 194 -8.62 -16.00 14.00
N ARG A 195 -8.59 -14.69 13.72
CA ARG A 195 -9.75 -13.87 13.36
C ARG A 195 -9.85 -13.61 11.85
N GLY A 196 -8.99 -14.24 11.05
CA GLY A 196 -8.98 -14.10 9.60
C GLY A 196 -8.59 -12.70 9.14
N VAL A 197 -7.62 -12.08 9.83
CA VAL A 197 -7.05 -10.76 9.48
C VAL A 197 -5.65 -10.97 8.90
N LEU A 198 -5.36 -10.30 7.78
CA LEU A 198 -4.03 -10.31 7.16
C LEU A 198 -3.12 -9.29 7.83
N VAL A 199 -1.87 -9.67 8.13
CA VAL A 199 -0.84 -8.77 8.66
C VAL A 199 0.28 -8.66 7.63
N PHE A 200 0.47 -7.47 7.07
CA PHE A 200 1.58 -7.12 6.19
C PHE A 200 2.58 -6.27 6.97
N ALA A 201 3.87 -6.54 6.81
CA ALA A 201 4.92 -5.78 7.46
C ALA A 201 6.08 -5.45 6.53
N ALA A 202 6.61 -4.24 6.69
CA ALA A 202 7.86 -3.82 6.06
C ALA A 202 9.01 -4.73 6.52
N VAL A 203 9.87 -5.16 5.59
CA VAL A 203 10.99 -6.07 5.92
C VAL A 203 12.20 -5.35 6.52
N GLY A 204 12.25 -4.02 6.42
CA GLY A 204 13.36 -3.19 6.89
C GLY A 204 14.03 -2.43 5.74
N ASN A 205 14.76 -1.36 6.09
CA ASN A 205 15.40 -0.44 5.14
C ASN A 205 16.93 -0.36 5.31
N THR A 206 17.56 -1.40 5.87
CA THR A 206 19.02 -1.44 6.08
C THR A 206 19.72 -2.55 5.29
N GLY A 207 19.11 -3.04 4.22
CA GLY A 207 19.59 -4.18 3.41
C GLY A 207 20.97 -3.99 2.78
N ASP A 208 21.38 -2.76 2.51
CA ASP A 208 22.70 -2.40 1.97
C ASP A 208 23.77 -2.15 3.04
N THR A 209 23.39 -2.20 4.32
CA THR A 209 24.28 -1.88 5.44
C THR A 209 24.35 -3.01 6.48
N ASP A 210 23.27 -3.32 7.19
CA ASP A 210 23.25 -4.30 8.30
C ASP A 210 22.32 -5.50 8.05
N ASN A 211 21.26 -5.33 7.24
CA ASN A 211 20.30 -6.37 6.84
C ASN A 211 19.83 -7.24 8.01
N ARG A 212 19.37 -6.59 9.09
CA ARG A 212 18.98 -7.27 10.33
C ARG A 212 17.51 -7.61 10.32
N LEU A 213 17.20 -8.90 10.40
CA LEU A 213 15.83 -9.38 10.58
C LEU A 213 15.02 -8.50 11.56
N GLU A 214 14.01 -7.84 11.02
CA GLU A 214 13.07 -7.03 11.79
C GLU A 214 11.78 -7.78 12.08
N TYR A 215 11.17 -7.48 13.23
CA TYR A 215 9.85 -7.97 13.61
C TYR A 215 8.82 -6.82 13.53
N PRO A 216 7.58 -7.07 13.06
CA PRO A 216 6.96 -8.40 12.97
C PRO A 216 7.18 -9.16 11.64
N ALA A 217 7.84 -8.59 10.63
CA ALA A 217 8.07 -9.27 9.34
C ALA A 217 8.76 -10.64 9.45
N GLY A 218 9.64 -10.82 10.45
CA GLY A 218 10.28 -12.10 10.74
C GLY A 218 9.39 -13.20 11.34
N LEU A 219 8.11 -12.93 11.61
CA LEU A 219 7.15 -13.95 12.09
C LEU A 219 6.55 -14.71 10.90
N SER A 220 6.37 -16.02 11.04
CA SER A 220 5.93 -16.92 9.96
C SER A 220 4.55 -16.63 9.36
N ASP A 221 3.65 -16.04 10.16
CA ASP A 221 2.29 -15.73 9.74
C ASP A 221 2.12 -14.26 9.32
N VAL A 222 3.24 -13.53 9.21
CA VAL A 222 3.28 -12.15 8.70
C VAL A 222 3.78 -12.18 7.27
N VAL A 223 3.13 -11.40 6.41
CA VAL A 223 3.55 -11.23 5.02
C VAL A 223 4.60 -10.11 4.98
N GLY A 224 5.88 -10.49 4.99
CA GLY A 224 6.99 -9.55 4.79
C GLY A 224 7.02 -9.00 3.37
N VAL A 225 7.09 -7.66 3.24
CA VAL A 225 7.05 -6.95 1.97
C VAL A 225 8.36 -6.21 1.67
N ALA A 226 9.00 -6.56 0.55
CA ALA A 226 10.19 -5.89 0.01
C ALA A 226 9.83 -4.73 -0.95
N ALA A 227 10.78 -3.81 -1.12
CA ALA A 227 10.62 -2.64 -1.99
C ALA A 227 11.30 -2.83 -3.35
N THR A 228 10.69 -2.28 -4.40
CA THR A 228 11.25 -2.20 -5.75
C THR A 228 11.26 -0.78 -6.30
N ASP A 229 12.17 -0.52 -7.23
CA ASP A 229 12.19 0.72 -8.00
C ASP A 229 11.28 0.65 -9.25
N GLN A 230 11.26 1.73 -10.02
CA GLN A 230 10.50 1.85 -11.28
C GLN A 230 10.88 0.84 -12.38
N ASN A 231 12.03 0.18 -12.27
CA ASN A 231 12.46 -0.87 -13.19
C ASN A 231 12.09 -2.27 -12.68
N GLY A 232 11.41 -2.37 -11.54
CA GLY A 232 11.10 -3.63 -10.86
C GLY A 232 12.30 -4.26 -10.17
N LYS A 233 13.41 -3.52 -10.01
CA LYS A 233 14.60 -3.99 -9.29
C LYS A 233 14.39 -3.76 -7.79
N VAL A 234 14.78 -4.73 -6.95
CA VAL A 234 14.78 -4.55 -5.49
C VAL A 234 15.70 -3.38 -5.12
N THR A 235 15.21 -2.53 -4.23
CA THR A 235 15.95 -1.34 -3.76
C THR A 235 17.12 -1.79 -2.90
N ALA A 236 18.21 -1.02 -2.90
CA ALA A 236 19.41 -1.39 -2.13
C ALA A 236 19.10 -1.49 -0.63
N GLU A 237 18.28 -0.58 -0.13
CA GLU A 237 17.84 -0.52 1.28
C GLU A 237 16.91 -1.66 1.69
N SER A 238 16.20 -2.31 0.76
CA SER A 238 15.23 -3.36 1.11
C SER A 238 15.95 -4.55 1.73
N GLU A 239 15.62 -4.86 2.98
CA GLU A 239 16.14 -6.07 3.61
C GLU A 239 15.67 -7.32 2.88
N HIS A 240 16.53 -8.34 2.92
CA HIS A 240 16.36 -9.58 2.20
C HIS A 240 16.60 -10.79 3.10
N GLY A 241 15.89 -11.88 2.82
CA GLY A 241 15.98 -13.13 3.57
C GLY A 241 14.69 -13.96 3.52
N PRO A 242 14.59 -15.03 4.31
CA PRO A 242 13.44 -15.93 4.34
C PRO A 242 12.11 -15.26 4.72
N GLN A 243 12.15 -14.10 5.39
CA GLN A 243 10.98 -13.32 5.78
C GLN A 243 10.25 -12.65 4.61
N VAL A 244 10.92 -12.45 3.47
CA VAL A 244 10.31 -11.77 2.31
C VAL A 244 9.30 -12.71 1.64
N THR A 245 8.04 -12.26 1.53
CA THR A 245 6.96 -13.02 0.89
C THR A 245 6.53 -12.39 -0.43
N LEU A 246 6.36 -11.07 -0.47
CA LEU A 246 5.94 -10.31 -1.64
C LEU A 246 6.80 -9.05 -1.78
N ALA A 247 6.70 -8.41 -2.94
CA ALA A 247 7.27 -7.09 -3.16
C ALA A 247 6.25 -6.13 -3.78
N ALA A 248 6.54 -4.83 -3.73
CA ALA A 248 5.80 -3.79 -4.43
C ALA A 248 6.70 -2.59 -4.73
N PRO A 249 6.25 -1.62 -5.55
CA PRO A 249 6.94 -0.33 -5.69
C PRO A 249 7.20 0.32 -4.32
N GLY A 250 8.43 0.76 -4.09
CA GLY A 250 8.84 1.40 -2.84
C GLY A 250 9.86 2.53 -3.03
N MET A 251 10.25 2.88 -4.26
CA MET A 251 11.04 4.09 -4.56
C MET A 251 10.18 5.18 -5.17
N ASP A 252 10.48 6.42 -4.81
CA ASP A 252 9.85 7.61 -5.36
C ASP A 252 8.31 7.54 -5.32
N ILE A 253 7.79 7.09 -4.18
CA ILE A 253 6.35 6.96 -3.95
C ILE A 253 5.81 8.32 -3.53
N TYR A 254 5.06 8.95 -4.42
CA TYR A 254 4.39 10.22 -4.17
C TYR A 254 3.06 10.03 -3.43
N GLY A 255 2.80 10.89 -2.44
CA GLY A 255 1.55 10.89 -1.70
C GLY A 255 1.36 12.14 -0.85
N ALA A 256 0.20 12.24 -0.19
CA ALA A 256 -0.05 13.28 0.79
C ALA A 256 0.80 13.05 2.05
N CYS A 257 1.33 14.13 2.63
CA CYS A 257 2.13 14.07 3.85
C CYS A 257 2.10 15.40 4.61
N THR A 258 2.92 15.54 5.65
CA THR A 258 2.92 16.71 6.55
C THR A 258 3.86 17.83 6.11
N GLY A 259 4.58 17.66 4.99
CA GLY A 259 5.47 18.67 4.43
C GLY A 259 4.76 19.96 3.99
N PRO A 260 5.50 21.04 3.67
CA PRO A 260 4.93 22.37 3.43
C PRO A 260 3.91 22.44 2.28
N SER A 261 4.09 21.63 1.24
CA SER A 261 3.15 21.50 0.10
C SER A 261 1.93 20.63 0.42
N GLY A 262 1.98 19.84 1.50
CA GLY A 262 1.06 18.74 1.77
C GLY A 262 1.33 17.45 0.99
N TYR A 263 2.39 17.42 0.17
CA TYR A 263 2.74 16.29 -0.71
C TYR A 263 4.24 16.07 -0.78
N CYS A 264 4.67 14.81 -0.71
CA CYS A 264 6.08 14.46 -0.81
C CYS A 264 6.29 13.15 -1.57
N SER A 265 7.54 12.94 -1.97
CA SER A 265 8.04 11.66 -2.44
C SER A 265 8.75 10.98 -1.26
N GLY A 266 8.51 9.68 -1.08
CA GLY A 266 9.19 8.85 -0.10
C GLY A 266 9.80 7.60 -0.73
N HIS A 267 10.63 6.91 0.04
CA HIS A 267 11.16 5.61 -0.33
C HIS A 267 11.20 4.68 0.90
N GLY A 268 11.19 3.36 0.64
CA GLY A 268 11.28 2.33 1.66
C GLY A 268 10.27 1.20 1.48
N THR A 269 10.52 0.11 2.21
CA THR A 269 9.64 -1.06 2.31
C THR A 269 8.28 -0.72 2.94
N SER A 270 8.19 0.40 3.67
CA SER A 270 6.94 0.99 4.17
C SER A 270 5.92 1.26 3.06
N GLY A 271 6.31 1.97 2.01
CA GLY A 271 5.43 2.30 0.88
C GLY A 271 5.03 1.07 0.08
N ALA A 272 5.95 0.11 -0.06
CA ALA A 272 5.66 -1.18 -0.67
C ALA A 272 4.61 -1.97 0.15
N THR A 273 4.74 -2.00 1.48
CA THR A 273 3.78 -2.64 2.40
C THR A 273 2.38 -2.04 2.26
N ALA A 274 2.32 -0.70 2.16
CA ALA A 274 1.08 0.03 1.91
C ALA A 274 0.42 -0.39 0.57
N LEU A 275 1.19 -0.51 -0.51
CA LEU A 275 0.66 -0.95 -1.81
C LEU A 275 0.22 -2.42 -1.82
N VAL A 276 0.90 -3.32 -1.11
CA VAL A 276 0.44 -4.71 -0.95
C VAL A 276 -0.86 -4.76 -0.15
N SER A 277 -0.95 -3.99 0.94
CA SER A 277 -2.18 -3.86 1.74
C SER A 277 -3.36 -3.34 0.92
N ALA A 278 -3.13 -2.31 0.09
CA ALA A 278 -4.14 -1.80 -0.83
C ALA A 278 -4.52 -2.81 -1.92
N SER A 279 -3.56 -3.57 -2.45
CA SER A 279 -3.81 -4.67 -3.40
C SER A 279 -4.72 -5.74 -2.80
N ALA A 280 -4.47 -6.12 -1.54
CA ALA A 280 -5.34 -7.03 -0.79
C ALA A 280 -6.76 -6.45 -0.63
N ALA A 281 -6.88 -5.16 -0.31
CA ALA A 281 -8.18 -4.50 -0.18
C ALA A 281 -8.98 -4.46 -1.49
N LEU A 282 -8.30 -4.22 -2.63
CA LEU A 282 -8.93 -4.26 -3.95
C LEU A 282 -9.54 -5.64 -4.24
N ILE A 283 -8.77 -6.71 -4.01
CA ILE A 283 -9.21 -8.09 -4.25
C ILE A 283 -10.32 -8.48 -3.28
N TRP A 284 -10.17 -8.18 -2.00
CA TRP A 284 -11.15 -8.58 -0.98
C TRP A 284 -12.49 -7.84 -1.13
N SER A 285 -12.48 -6.62 -1.67
CA SER A 285 -13.70 -5.85 -1.95
C SER A 285 -14.58 -6.51 -3.02
N VAL A 286 -13.99 -7.15 -4.03
CA VAL A 286 -14.74 -7.88 -5.08
C VAL A 286 -15.09 -9.31 -4.69
N HIS A 287 -14.38 -9.87 -3.72
CA HIS A 287 -14.61 -11.21 -3.16
C HIS A 287 -14.86 -11.16 -1.65
N PRO A 288 -15.96 -10.53 -1.18
CA PRO A 288 -16.20 -10.31 0.25
C PRO A 288 -16.44 -11.60 1.04
N ASP A 289 -16.73 -12.72 0.36
CA ASP A 289 -16.92 -14.05 0.92
C ASP A 289 -15.62 -14.85 1.08
N TRP A 290 -14.49 -14.37 0.54
CA TRP A 290 -13.20 -15.03 0.68
C TRP A 290 -12.60 -14.85 2.07
N THR A 291 -11.83 -15.85 2.50
CA THR A 291 -11.00 -15.76 3.71
C THR A 291 -9.69 -15.03 3.44
N ALA A 292 -9.02 -14.60 4.53
CA ALA A 292 -7.66 -14.05 4.47
C ALA A 292 -6.70 -14.93 3.65
N ASN A 293 -6.73 -16.24 3.89
CA ASN A 293 -5.87 -17.20 3.18
C ASN A 293 -6.14 -17.24 1.68
N GLN A 294 -7.40 -17.11 1.26
CA GLN A 294 -7.77 -17.10 -0.15
C GLN A 294 -7.28 -15.82 -0.84
N VAL A 295 -7.48 -14.66 -0.21
CA VAL A 295 -6.96 -13.38 -0.72
C VAL A 295 -5.43 -13.40 -0.82
N LEU A 296 -4.75 -13.86 0.23
CA LEU A 296 -3.29 -13.97 0.23
C LEU A 296 -2.79 -14.97 -0.82
N ARG A 297 -3.48 -16.10 -1.01
CA ARG A 297 -3.11 -17.07 -2.03
C ARG A 297 -3.23 -16.49 -3.42
N VAL A 298 -4.30 -15.74 -3.71
CA VAL A 298 -4.45 -15.05 -5.00
C VAL A 298 -3.36 -14.00 -5.21
N LEU A 299 -3.00 -13.22 -4.18
CA LEU A 299 -1.86 -12.31 -4.25
C LEU A 299 -0.56 -13.02 -4.63
N ILE A 300 -0.27 -14.17 -3.99
CA ILE A 300 0.93 -14.97 -4.27
C ILE A 300 0.88 -15.61 -5.66
N ASN A 301 -0.23 -16.27 -6.02
CA ASN A 301 -0.39 -16.98 -7.29
C ASN A 301 -0.31 -16.05 -8.51
N THR A 302 -0.67 -14.78 -8.32
CA THR A 302 -0.66 -13.77 -9.39
C THR A 302 0.53 -12.80 -9.30
N ALA A 303 1.40 -12.94 -8.30
CA ALA A 303 2.65 -12.18 -8.21
C ALA A 303 3.54 -12.44 -9.44
N SER A 304 4.57 -11.63 -9.65
CA SER A 304 5.41 -11.73 -10.86
C SER A 304 6.26 -13.00 -10.95
N ASN A 305 6.51 -13.70 -9.84
CA ASN A 305 7.24 -14.98 -9.83
C ASN A 305 6.61 -16.03 -8.88
N PRO A 306 5.38 -16.50 -9.15
CA PRO A 306 4.57 -17.26 -8.20
C PRO A 306 5.09 -18.68 -7.95
N LYS A 307 5.99 -19.19 -8.79
CA LYS A 307 6.52 -20.57 -8.72
C LYS A 307 7.83 -20.67 -7.96
N GLU A 308 8.58 -19.59 -7.89
CA GLU A 308 9.95 -19.59 -7.35
C GLU A 308 10.13 -18.41 -6.40
N ARG A 309 10.11 -18.70 -5.10
CA ARG A 309 10.38 -17.70 -4.08
C ARG A 309 11.88 -17.36 -4.05
N SER A 310 12.22 -16.07 -4.00
CA SER A 310 13.58 -15.57 -3.72
C SER A 310 13.64 -14.83 -2.39
N ASP A 311 14.84 -14.70 -1.82
CA ASP A 311 15.03 -13.91 -0.59
C ASP A 311 14.93 -12.40 -0.80
N TYR A 312 14.92 -11.92 -2.05
CA TYR A 312 14.84 -10.50 -2.39
C TYR A 312 13.42 -10.05 -2.75
N LEU A 313 12.72 -10.83 -3.57
CA LEU A 313 11.38 -10.48 -4.07
C LEU A 313 10.26 -11.33 -3.44
N GLY A 314 10.60 -12.35 -2.65
CA GLY A 314 9.63 -13.38 -2.28
C GLY A 314 9.11 -14.06 -3.55
N TYR A 315 7.78 -14.19 -3.66
CA TYR A 315 7.08 -14.66 -4.86
C TYR A 315 6.95 -13.58 -5.97
N GLY A 316 7.56 -12.42 -5.80
CA GLY A 316 7.54 -11.34 -6.77
C GLY A 316 6.71 -10.14 -6.36
N THR A 317 6.73 -9.14 -7.24
CA THR A 317 5.89 -7.95 -7.14
C THR A 317 4.40 -8.28 -7.29
N VAL A 318 3.56 -7.67 -6.45
CA VAL A 318 2.10 -7.83 -6.54
C VAL A 318 1.56 -7.29 -7.87
N ARG A 319 0.58 -7.99 -8.44
CA ARG A 319 -0.09 -7.61 -9.70
C ARG A 319 -1.62 -7.64 -9.52
N PRO A 320 -2.21 -6.73 -8.72
CA PRO A 320 -3.65 -6.72 -8.46
C PRO A 320 -4.50 -6.66 -9.74
N ARG A 321 -4.02 -6.07 -10.84
CA ARG A 321 -4.71 -6.12 -12.14
C ARG A 321 -4.94 -7.55 -12.62
N VAL A 322 -3.93 -8.41 -12.50
CA VAL A 322 -4.03 -9.83 -12.85
C VAL A 322 -4.96 -10.54 -11.86
N ALA A 323 -4.81 -10.29 -10.56
CA ALA A 323 -5.69 -10.87 -9.54
C ALA A 323 -7.18 -10.51 -9.71
N LEU A 324 -7.49 -9.29 -10.12
CA LEU A 324 -8.88 -8.83 -10.31
C LEU A 324 -9.53 -9.37 -11.59
N THR A 325 -8.73 -9.79 -12.57
CA THR A 325 -9.22 -10.27 -13.87
C THR A 325 -9.17 -11.79 -13.99
N GLU A 326 -8.08 -12.40 -13.52
CA GLU A 326 -7.80 -13.82 -13.55
C GLU A 326 -7.23 -14.27 -12.19
N PRO A 327 -8.04 -14.30 -11.12
CA PRO A 327 -7.58 -14.64 -9.77
C PRO A 327 -7.00 -16.06 -9.64
N GLY A 328 -7.29 -16.94 -10.60
CA GLY A 328 -6.95 -18.36 -10.51
C GLY A 328 -7.75 -19.06 -9.42
N ASP A 329 -7.19 -20.16 -8.89
CA ASP A 329 -7.78 -20.89 -7.77
C ASP A 329 -7.36 -20.23 -6.42
N PRO A 330 -8.31 -19.67 -5.64
CA PRO A 330 -8.01 -19.16 -4.30
C PRO A 330 -7.67 -20.27 -3.30
N GLY A 331 -7.92 -21.52 -3.65
CA GLY A 331 -7.67 -22.70 -2.84
C GLY A 331 -8.62 -22.81 -1.64
N ALA A 332 -8.30 -23.75 -0.75
CA ALA A 332 -9.10 -24.02 0.44
C ALA A 332 -9.04 -22.85 1.46
N PRO A 333 -10.18 -22.47 2.08
CA PRO A 333 -10.28 -21.31 2.96
C PRO A 333 -9.43 -21.41 4.24
N ASN A 334 -9.20 -22.62 4.74
CA ASN A 334 -8.52 -22.88 6.02
C ASN A 334 -7.06 -23.33 5.86
N VAL A 335 -6.50 -23.21 4.65
CA VAL A 335 -5.10 -23.58 4.38
C VAL A 335 -4.32 -22.30 4.15
N SER A 336 -3.28 -22.03 4.95
CA SER A 336 -2.39 -20.88 4.74
C SER A 336 -1.53 -21.07 3.48
N PRO A 337 -1.35 -20.05 2.63
CA PRO A 337 -0.41 -20.10 1.51
C PRO A 337 1.04 -19.79 1.89
N LEU A 338 1.29 -19.33 3.13
CA LEU A 338 2.64 -19.09 3.62
C LEU A 338 3.33 -20.43 3.90
N PRO A 339 4.63 -20.58 3.57
CA PRO A 339 5.39 -21.76 3.97
C PRO A 339 5.32 -21.92 5.49
N ALA A 340 5.05 -23.14 5.97
CA ALA A 340 5.23 -23.44 7.38
C ALA A 340 6.68 -23.12 7.76
N ALA A 341 6.87 -22.38 8.87
CA ALA A 341 8.19 -21.91 9.30
C ALA A 341 9.20 -23.07 9.26
N ALA A 342 10.32 -22.89 8.55
CA ALA A 342 11.46 -23.79 8.66
C ALA A 342 11.99 -23.72 10.11
N GLY A 343 11.48 -24.62 10.97
CA GLY A 343 11.75 -24.61 12.42
C GLY A 343 10.56 -25.00 13.30
N SER A 344 9.34 -25.07 12.77
CA SER A 344 8.19 -25.60 13.53
C SER A 344 7.94 -27.05 13.16
N SER A 345 8.51 -27.97 13.94
CA SER A 345 8.10 -29.38 13.89
C SER A 345 6.60 -29.46 14.17
N PRO A 346 5.79 -30.19 13.38
CA PRO A 346 4.37 -30.31 13.65
C PRO A 346 4.16 -30.92 15.04
N ALA A 347 3.32 -30.27 15.85
CA ALA A 347 2.81 -30.88 17.07
C ALA A 347 2.10 -32.19 16.70
N PRO A 348 2.33 -33.30 17.42
CA PRO A 348 1.71 -34.57 17.07
C PRO A 348 0.19 -34.46 17.22
N GLU A 349 -0.52 -34.87 16.18
CA GLU A 349 -1.96 -35.08 16.22
C GLU A 349 -2.31 -36.04 17.36
N ASN A 350 -3.09 -35.55 18.30
CA ASN A 350 -3.52 -36.32 19.46
C ASN A 350 -4.65 -37.28 19.04
N SER A 351 -4.25 -38.44 18.51
CA SER A 351 -5.15 -39.57 18.29
C SER A 351 -5.22 -40.40 19.58
N GLY A 352 -6.37 -40.39 20.24
CA GLY A 352 -6.55 -41.05 21.53
C GLY A 352 -6.50 -42.59 21.48
N LYS A 353 -5.94 -43.16 22.57
CA LYS A 353 -6.09 -44.54 23.11
C LYS A 353 -5.48 -45.67 22.25
N THR A 354 -4.61 -46.56 22.73
CA THR A 354 -4.47 -47.21 24.05
C THR A 354 -3.07 -47.84 24.24
N GLY A 355 -2.51 -47.74 25.46
CA GLY A 355 -1.88 -48.87 26.18
C GLY A 355 -0.43 -49.25 25.88
N GLY A 356 0.38 -49.36 26.95
CA GLY A 356 1.56 -50.24 26.98
C GLY A 356 2.86 -49.55 27.34
N ALA A 357 3.51 -50.06 28.39
CA ALA A 357 4.61 -49.43 29.12
C ALA A 357 6.01 -49.66 28.52
N ALA A 358 6.97 -48.98 29.16
CA ALA A 358 8.41 -49.28 29.31
C ALA A 358 9.43 -48.57 28.39
N GLN A 359 10.18 -47.68 29.03
CA GLN A 359 11.59 -47.34 28.75
C GLN A 359 12.45 -48.62 28.79
N PRO A 360 13.63 -48.67 28.13
CA PRO A 360 14.80 -47.99 28.68
C PRO A 360 15.77 -47.38 27.66
N SER A 361 16.62 -46.51 28.22
CA SER A 361 17.82 -45.90 27.65
C SER A 361 18.87 -46.93 27.20
N GLY A 362 19.66 -46.59 26.18
CA GLY A 362 20.84 -47.33 25.79
C GLY A 362 21.80 -46.49 24.95
N SER A 363 22.85 -45.98 25.59
CA SER A 363 24.07 -45.47 24.95
C SER A 363 24.90 -46.65 24.41
N ALA A 364 25.53 -46.47 23.24
CA ALA A 364 26.80 -47.13 22.93
C ALA A 364 27.56 -46.35 21.84
N SER A 365 28.82 -46.07 22.14
CA SER A 365 29.81 -45.40 21.30
C SER A 365 30.61 -46.39 20.44
N ALA A 366 31.33 -45.79 19.47
CA ALA A 366 32.64 -46.18 18.91
C ALA A 366 32.67 -47.05 17.62
N PRO A 367 33.79 -47.08 16.86
CA PRO A 367 34.79 -46.05 16.57
C PRO A 367 35.15 -45.94 15.06
N ALA A 368 36.11 -45.05 14.77
CA ALA A 368 36.73 -44.75 13.48
C ALA A 368 37.68 -45.84 12.94
N ASP A 369 37.94 -45.79 11.64
CA ASP A 369 39.17 -46.32 11.02
C ASP A 369 39.75 -45.34 10.00
N SER A 370 41.08 -45.33 9.92
CA SER A 370 41.91 -44.26 9.36
C SER A 370 42.69 -44.68 8.12
N ALA A 371 42.97 -43.68 7.26
CA ALA A 371 44.22 -43.42 6.52
C ALA A 371 44.50 -44.18 5.20
N PRO A 372 45.54 -43.80 4.40
CA PRO A 372 46.38 -42.57 4.41
C PRO A 372 46.62 -41.93 3.01
N GLY A 373 47.20 -40.72 2.99
CA GLY A 373 48.40 -40.49 2.15
C GLY A 373 48.64 -39.14 1.47
N ARG A 374 49.50 -38.31 2.10
CA ARG A 374 50.59 -37.45 1.55
C ARG A 374 50.21 -36.35 0.55
N GLY A 375 50.43 -35.05 0.77
CA GLY A 375 51.65 -34.31 1.16
C GLY A 375 51.90 -33.27 0.04
N GLY A 376 52.46 -32.07 0.17
CA GLY A 376 52.88 -31.20 1.26
C GLY A 376 53.28 -29.83 0.64
N ALA A 377 53.29 -28.79 1.48
CA ALA A 377 54.09 -27.54 1.44
C ALA A 377 54.20 -26.66 0.17
N GLY A 378 54.03 -25.35 0.35
CA GLY A 378 54.86 -24.35 -0.35
C GLY A 378 54.22 -23.00 -0.73
N SER A 379 54.36 -22.00 0.14
CA SER A 379 54.75 -20.59 -0.15
C SER A 379 54.01 -19.72 -1.19
N GLN A 380 53.38 -18.64 -0.70
CA GLN A 380 53.25 -17.31 -1.32
C GLN A 380 54.62 -16.60 -1.50
N PRO A 381 54.73 -15.37 -2.08
CA PRO A 381 53.87 -14.61 -3.01
C PRO A 381 54.68 -13.99 -4.20
N SER A 382 54.03 -13.33 -5.17
CA SER A 382 54.67 -12.29 -5.98
C SER A 382 53.66 -11.36 -6.64
N ALA A 383 54.13 -10.14 -6.90
CA ALA A 383 53.39 -8.91 -7.05
C ALA A 383 53.19 -8.46 -8.51
N SER A 384 52.40 -7.37 -8.61
CA SER A 384 52.53 -6.27 -9.58
C SER A 384 51.99 -6.47 -11.00
N ALA A 385 50.97 -5.68 -11.32
CA ALA A 385 50.88 -5.02 -12.62
C ALA A 385 50.37 -3.59 -12.42
N ASP A 386 51.28 -2.66 -12.63
CA ASP A 386 51.08 -1.22 -12.80
C ASP A 386 50.76 -0.94 -14.28
N GLY A 387 49.96 0.08 -14.61
CA GLY A 387 49.51 0.28 -15.99
C GLY A 387 48.62 1.50 -16.24
N SER A 388 49.25 2.66 -16.17
CA SER A 388 48.72 4.00 -16.47
C SER A 388 48.15 4.20 -17.89
N SER A 389 47.11 5.05 -17.93
CA SER A 389 46.65 6.02 -18.96
C SER A 389 46.94 5.81 -20.46
N LYS A 390 45.89 6.05 -21.28
CA LYS A 390 46.00 6.83 -22.52
C LYS A 390 44.64 7.33 -23.00
N SER A 391 44.52 8.65 -23.04
CA SER A 391 43.60 9.43 -23.86
C SER A 391 43.74 9.11 -25.35
N ASN A 392 42.65 9.22 -26.12
CA ASN A 392 42.63 9.89 -27.42
C ASN A 392 41.20 10.18 -27.91
N THR A 393 41.07 11.37 -28.46
CA THR A 393 39.89 12.08 -28.96
C THR A 393 39.62 11.83 -30.46
N VAL A 394 38.33 11.56 -30.80
CA VAL A 394 37.51 12.11 -31.93
C VAL A 394 37.79 11.61 -33.39
N PRO A 395 36.88 11.64 -34.42
CA PRO A 395 35.42 11.93 -34.53
C PRO A 395 34.50 10.93 -35.31
N LEU A 396 33.18 11.09 -35.09
CA LEU A 396 32.02 11.21 -36.03
C LEU A 396 31.86 10.30 -37.29
N LEU A 397 30.73 9.58 -37.39
CA LEU A 397 29.74 9.56 -38.50
C LEU A 397 28.76 8.37 -38.31
N ILE A 398 27.45 8.65 -38.21
CA ILE A 398 26.27 7.90 -38.74
C ILE A 398 25.04 8.48 -38.03
N GLY A 399 24.48 9.54 -38.62
CA GLY A 399 23.18 10.13 -38.28
C GLY A 399 22.37 10.19 -39.56
N GLY A 400 21.68 9.10 -39.90
CA GLY A 400 20.88 9.01 -41.13
C GLY A 400 19.76 7.95 -41.07
N GLY A 401 19.92 6.90 -40.26
CA GLY A 401 18.92 5.84 -40.15
C GLY A 401 17.66 6.22 -39.35
N ALA A 402 17.79 7.03 -38.30
CA ALA A 402 16.68 7.29 -37.39
C ALA A 402 15.59 8.21 -37.97
N ALA A 403 15.97 9.18 -38.82
CA ALA A 403 15.01 10.14 -39.38
C ALA A 403 14.08 9.50 -40.43
N VAL A 404 14.57 8.53 -41.21
CA VAL A 404 13.78 7.84 -42.23
C VAL A 404 12.75 6.89 -41.60
N VAL A 405 13.11 6.24 -40.49
CA VAL A 405 12.22 5.34 -39.75
C VAL A 405 11.06 6.12 -39.12
N VAL A 406 11.34 7.30 -38.54
CA VAL A 406 10.29 8.16 -37.97
C VAL A 406 9.34 8.66 -39.06
N LEU A 407 9.85 9.03 -40.24
CA LEU A 407 9.03 9.52 -41.34
C LEU A 407 8.10 8.43 -41.91
N LEU A 408 8.57 7.18 -41.99
CA LEU A 408 7.74 6.05 -42.41
C LEU A 408 6.63 5.71 -41.40
N ILE A 409 6.92 5.80 -40.09
CA ILE A 409 5.93 5.57 -39.04
C ILE A 409 4.81 6.62 -39.10
N VAL A 410 5.16 7.90 -39.31
CA VAL A 410 4.19 8.99 -39.42
C VAL A 410 3.26 8.81 -40.63
N VAL A 411 3.81 8.40 -41.78
CA VAL A 411 3.01 8.14 -42.99
C VAL A 411 2.03 6.97 -42.79
N VAL A 412 2.45 5.90 -42.10
CA VAL A 412 1.57 4.75 -41.80
C VAL A 412 0.44 5.15 -40.85
N ILE A 413 0.71 6.00 -39.86
CA ILE A 413 -0.31 6.49 -38.91
C ILE A 413 -1.35 7.37 -39.64
N ILE A 414 -0.91 8.26 -40.53
CA ILE A 414 -1.81 9.11 -41.33
C ILE A 414 -2.64 8.26 -42.31
N ALA A 415 -2.03 7.26 -42.95
CA ALA A 415 -2.72 6.36 -43.87
C ALA A 415 -3.77 5.47 -43.15
N ARG A 416 -3.51 5.07 -41.89
CA ARG A 416 -4.48 4.34 -41.06
C ARG A 416 -5.64 5.22 -40.59
N ARG A 417 -5.38 6.49 -40.27
CA ARG A 417 -6.39 7.44 -39.79
C ARG A 417 -7.39 7.87 -40.87
N ASN A 418 -7.00 7.80 -42.16
CA ASN A 418 -7.89 8.11 -43.29
C ASN A 418 -8.73 6.92 -43.78
N ARG A 419 -8.59 5.72 -43.19
CA ARG A 419 -9.50 4.61 -43.47
C ARG A 419 -10.74 4.77 -42.59
N ARG A 420 -11.84 5.26 -43.18
CA ARG A 420 -13.15 5.23 -42.52
C ARG A 420 -13.54 3.78 -42.28
N PRO A 421 -13.87 3.35 -41.04
CA PRO A 421 -14.57 2.09 -40.86
C PRO A 421 -15.94 2.17 -41.55
N ALA A 422 -16.32 1.10 -42.25
CA ALA A 422 -17.66 0.98 -42.81
C ALA A 422 -18.69 1.07 -41.67
N ALA A 423 -19.77 1.81 -41.90
CA ALA A 423 -20.84 2.00 -40.92
C ALA A 423 -21.48 0.65 -40.58
N VAL A 424 -21.45 0.28 -39.30
CA VAL A 424 -22.20 -0.86 -38.76
C VAL A 424 -23.68 -0.45 -38.69
N PRO A 425 -24.63 -1.24 -39.21
CA PRO A 425 -26.06 -0.94 -39.07
C PRO A 425 -26.48 -0.98 -37.60
N VAL A 426 -27.09 0.10 -37.12
CA VAL A 426 -27.68 0.19 -35.78
C VAL A 426 -28.98 -0.62 -35.78
N PRO A 427 -29.19 -1.59 -34.85
CA PRO A 427 -30.47 -2.28 -34.74
C PRO A 427 -31.57 -1.34 -34.25
N PRO A 428 -32.84 -1.56 -34.65
CA PRO A 428 -33.95 -0.66 -34.32
C PRO A 428 -34.15 -0.53 -32.81
N GLN A 429 -34.26 0.71 -32.34
CA GLN A 429 -34.54 1.01 -30.94
C GLN A 429 -35.97 0.59 -30.60
N VAL A 430 -36.10 -0.26 -29.57
CA VAL A 430 -37.38 -0.58 -28.94
C VAL A 430 -37.84 0.66 -28.17
N PRO A 431 -39.08 1.16 -28.36
CA PRO A 431 -39.59 2.30 -27.59
C PRO A 431 -39.63 1.99 -26.09
N PRO A 432 -39.53 3.00 -25.20
CA PRO A 432 -39.65 2.80 -23.77
C PRO A 432 -41.00 2.14 -23.45
N GLN A 433 -40.96 1.03 -22.71
CA GLN A 433 -42.16 0.43 -22.14
C GLN A 433 -42.79 1.45 -21.19
N GLY A 434 -44.04 1.84 -21.48
CA GLY A 434 -44.84 2.66 -20.58
C GLY A 434 -45.06 1.97 -19.23
N PRO A 435 -45.43 2.72 -18.19
CA PRO A 435 -45.62 2.18 -16.86
C PRO A 435 -46.73 1.11 -16.84
N PHE A 436 -46.45 0.00 -16.15
CA PHE A 436 -47.42 -1.04 -15.84
C PHE A 436 -48.67 -0.44 -15.15
N PRO A 437 -49.90 -0.77 -15.59
CA PRO A 437 -51.10 -0.35 -14.89
C PRO A 437 -51.22 -1.16 -13.59
N GLY A 438 -51.09 -0.50 -12.42
CA GLY A 438 -51.40 -1.16 -11.15
C GLY A 438 -50.80 -0.62 -9.85
N GLN A 439 -49.94 0.41 -9.87
CA GLN A 439 -49.41 0.99 -8.62
C GLN A 439 -49.77 2.47 -8.49
N ALA A 440 -50.52 2.78 -7.44
CA ALA A 440 -50.79 4.15 -7.04
C ALA A 440 -49.48 4.84 -6.59
N PRO A 441 -49.26 6.12 -6.94
CA PRO A 441 -48.07 6.85 -6.53
C PRO A 441 -48.06 7.09 -5.00
N PRO A 442 -46.89 7.08 -4.35
CA PRO A 442 -46.78 7.41 -2.93
C PRO A 442 -47.08 8.91 -2.69
N PRO A 443 -47.64 9.28 -1.52
CA PRO A 443 -47.98 10.66 -1.23
C PRO A 443 -46.73 11.54 -1.05
N PRO A 444 -46.84 12.88 -1.25
CA PRO A 444 -45.73 13.80 -1.10
C PRO A 444 -45.28 13.89 0.36
N TYR A 445 -43.97 13.92 0.60
CA TYR A 445 -43.39 14.19 1.91
C TYR A 445 -43.74 15.61 2.38
N GLY A 446 -44.80 15.71 3.18
CA GLY A 446 -45.17 16.88 3.96
C GLY A 446 -44.58 16.79 5.36
N GLN A 447 -43.78 17.81 5.70
CA GLN A 447 -43.49 18.39 7.03
C GLN A 447 -43.69 17.52 8.29
N ALA A 448 -42.59 17.35 9.04
CA ALA A 448 -42.58 16.75 10.37
C ALA A 448 -43.51 17.51 11.35
N PRO A 449 -44.33 16.81 12.16
CA PRO A 449 -45.17 17.46 13.16
C PRO A 449 -44.36 17.98 14.35
N GLN A 450 -44.55 19.26 14.67
CA GLN A 450 -44.12 19.91 15.91
C GLN A 450 -44.89 19.33 17.11
N PRO A 451 -44.25 19.09 18.28
CA PRO A 451 -44.98 18.73 19.49
C PRO A 451 -45.65 19.97 20.12
N PRO A 452 -46.89 19.86 20.64
CA PRO A 452 -47.59 20.99 21.25
C PRO A 452 -47.08 21.29 22.68
N TYR A 453 -46.91 22.58 22.96
CA TYR A 453 -46.59 23.14 24.27
C TYR A 453 -47.84 23.43 25.12
N GLY A 454 -47.74 23.14 26.43
CA GLY A 454 -48.53 23.70 27.56
C GLY A 454 -49.64 22.78 28.08
N GLN A 455 -49.84 22.49 29.38
CA GLN A 455 -49.58 23.23 30.64
C GLN A 455 -49.80 22.25 31.86
N PRO A 456 -49.66 22.65 33.15
CA PRO A 456 -48.80 22.02 34.18
C PRO A 456 -49.54 21.21 35.28
N GLN A 457 -48.78 20.46 36.11
CA GLN A 457 -49.00 20.33 37.58
C GLN A 457 -47.82 19.68 38.32
N GLN A 458 -47.68 20.04 39.60
CA GLN A 458 -46.52 19.99 40.51
C GLN A 458 -46.43 18.71 41.41
N PRO A 459 -45.39 18.53 42.27
CA PRO A 459 -44.77 17.23 42.62
C PRO A 459 -45.20 16.65 43.99
N PRO A 460 -44.67 15.46 44.36
CA PRO A 460 -43.99 15.39 45.68
C PRO A 460 -42.71 14.52 45.77
N TYR A 461 -41.72 15.09 46.50
CA TYR A 461 -40.76 14.53 47.48
C TYR A 461 -39.75 13.41 47.16
N GLY A 462 -38.45 13.69 47.45
CA GLY A 462 -37.60 12.76 48.23
C GLY A 462 -36.13 12.50 47.81
N GLN A 463 -35.25 13.52 47.92
CA GLN A 463 -33.78 13.59 48.19
C GLN A 463 -32.85 12.34 48.35
N PRO A 464 -31.49 12.48 48.34
CA PRO A 464 -30.60 13.52 47.78
C PRO A 464 -29.31 13.00 47.05
N PRO A 465 -28.57 13.86 46.33
CA PRO A 465 -27.28 13.55 45.71
C PRO A 465 -26.07 13.85 46.62
N PHE A 466 -25.01 13.04 46.48
CA PHE A 466 -23.74 13.21 47.18
C PHE A 466 -23.02 14.50 46.77
N GLY A 467 -22.57 15.22 47.80
CA GLY A 467 -22.10 16.59 47.74
C GLY A 467 -20.67 16.76 47.25
N GLN A 468 -20.46 17.97 46.74
CA GLN A 468 -19.18 18.61 46.46
C GLN A 468 -18.40 18.87 47.75
N GLN A 469 -17.07 18.75 47.68
CA GLN A 469 -16.13 19.18 48.73
C GLN A 469 -16.03 20.72 48.76
N PRO A 470 -15.97 21.34 49.96
CA PRO A 470 -15.49 22.71 50.16
C PRO A 470 -13.98 22.78 50.46
N PRO A 471 -13.38 23.99 50.48
CA PRO A 471 -11.98 24.22 50.09
C PRO A 471 -10.94 24.20 51.24
N SER A 472 -9.69 24.07 50.78
CA SER A 472 -8.37 24.30 51.40
C SER A 472 -8.29 24.93 52.79
N ASN A 473 -7.55 24.25 53.69
CA ASN A 473 -6.61 24.92 54.59
C ASN A 473 -5.42 24.02 54.95
N GLY A 474 -4.23 24.62 55.05
CA GLY A 474 -2.93 23.96 54.92
C GLY A 474 -2.38 23.19 56.13
N GLY A 475 -1.11 22.80 55.98
CA GLY A 475 -0.30 22.23 57.05
C GLY A 475 0.68 21.17 56.54
N ASN A 476 1.90 21.60 56.21
CA ASN A 476 3.08 20.74 56.08
C ASN A 476 3.50 20.24 57.48
N PRO A 477 3.77 18.94 57.66
CA PRO A 477 4.89 18.58 58.54
C PRO A 477 5.76 17.41 58.03
N TYR A 478 7.06 17.49 58.34
CA TYR A 478 8.15 16.50 58.20
C TYR A 478 8.75 16.37 56.78
N ALA A 479 9.98 16.76 56.44
CA ALA A 479 11.20 17.08 57.20
C ALA A 479 11.65 15.98 58.17
N ASN A 480 12.20 14.89 57.62
CA ASN A 480 13.56 14.42 57.89
C ASN A 480 14.02 13.47 56.79
#